data_AF-A0A2T4LJB1-F1
#
_entry.id   AF-A0A2T4LJB1-F1
#
_cell.length_a   1.000
_cell.length_b   1.000
_cell.length_c   1.000
_cell.angle_alpha   90.00
_cell.angle_beta   90.00
_cell.angle_gamma   90.00
#
_symmetry.space_group_name_H-M   'P 1'
#
loop_
_entity.id
_entity.type
_entity.pdbx_description
1 polymer ?
#
loop_
_entity_poly.entity_id
_entity_poly.type
_entity_poly.pdbx_seq_one_letter_code
_entity_poly.pdbx_strand_id
1 'polypeptide(L)'
;LRERSLGIFEGLHVADVEQQSEYAHYFNDDNFKDFRHSFTQKAPDGESYEDVLARVRQFFEQEFDKSLYSIAIVAHQVVIGCIVGYVGDGTKEQVVDKKIENCKPYYVEL
;
A
#
# COMPACT_ATOMS: atom_id res chain seq x y z
N LEU A 1 -9.03 -6.86 -0.66
CA LEU A 1 -8.30 -5.70 -1.24
C LEU A 1 -8.62 -4.40 -0.49
N ARG A 2 -8.46 -4.36 0.84
CA ARG A 2 -8.64 -3.12 1.64
C ARG A 2 -7.43 -2.21 1.49
N GLU A 3 -7.58 -0.92 1.77
CA GLU A 3 -6.44 0.02 1.82
C GLU A 3 -5.38 -0.43 2.83
N ARG A 4 -4.15 0.06 2.67
CA ARG A 4 -3.06 -0.11 3.63
C ARG A 4 -3.48 0.39 5.01
N SER A 5 -3.38 -0.49 6.01
CA SER A 5 -3.63 -0.13 7.41
C SER A 5 -2.58 0.84 7.94
N LEU A 6 -3.03 1.89 8.64
CA LEU A 6 -2.15 2.73 9.46
C LEU A 6 -2.14 2.30 10.93
N GLY A 7 -2.75 1.15 11.24
CA GLY A 7 -2.79 0.58 12.58
C GLY A 7 -3.43 1.53 13.57
N ILE A 8 -2.74 1.77 14.69
CA ILE A 8 -3.26 2.64 15.75
C ILE A 8 -3.34 4.12 15.36
N PHE A 9 -2.74 4.53 14.23
CA PHE A 9 -2.85 5.88 13.70
C PHE A 9 -4.12 6.13 12.87
N GLU A 10 -4.93 5.09 12.61
CA GLU A 10 -6.15 5.25 11.84
C GLU A 10 -7.15 6.21 12.51
N GLY A 11 -7.66 7.16 11.72
CA GLY A 11 -8.63 8.15 12.19
C GLY A 11 -8.05 9.30 13.04
N LEU A 12 -6.75 9.27 13.35
CA LEU A 12 -6.08 10.33 14.09
C LEU A 12 -5.57 11.44 13.18
N HIS A 13 -5.56 12.66 13.69
CA HIS A 13 -4.97 13.79 12.99
C HIS A 13 -3.45 13.81 13.20
N VAL A 14 -2.69 14.03 12.12
CA VAL A 14 -1.22 13.95 12.15
C VAL A 14 -0.61 14.88 13.21
N ALA A 15 -1.10 16.12 13.30
CA ALA A 15 -0.59 17.10 14.26
C ALA A 15 -0.80 16.69 15.73
N ASP A 16 -1.80 15.84 16.01
CA ASP A 16 -2.07 15.34 17.36
C ASP A 16 -1.13 14.19 17.72
N VAL A 17 -0.84 13.32 16.74
CA VAL A 17 0.09 12.19 16.92
C VAL A 17 1.53 12.69 17.07
N GLU A 18 1.93 13.71 16.30
CA GLU A 18 3.28 14.29 16.35
C GLU A 18 3.65 14.88 17.72
N GLN A 19 2.67 15.33 18.49
CA GLN A 19 2.88 15.90 19.82
C GLN A 19 3.00 14.84 20.92
N GLN A 20 2.66 13.58 20.62
CA GLN A 20 2.72 12.49 21.58
C GLN A 20 4.13 11.92 21.64
N SER A 21 4.74 11.99 22.83
CA SER A 21 6.12 11.55 23.05
C SER A 21 6.32 10.07 22.73
N GLU A 22 5.29 9.23 22.91
CA GLU A 22 5.33 7.80 22.57
C GLU A 22 5.56 7.53 21.07
N TYR A 23 5.10 8.42 20.19
CA TYR A 23 5.20 8.25 18.73
C TYR A 23 6.26 9.14 18.07
N ALA A 24 6.99 9.94 18.84
CA ALA A 24 7.95 10.90 18.30
C ALA A 24 9.00 10.28 17.36
N HIS A 25 9.39 9.01 17.57
CA HIS A 25 10.33 8.30 16.71
C HIS A 25 9.79 8.09 15.28
N TYR A 26 8.48 7.90 15.09
CA TYR A 26 7.85 7.81 13.77
C TYR A 26 7.87 9.11 12.95
N PHE A 27 8.39 10.21 13.50
CA PHE A 27 8.49 11.49 12.82
C PHE A 27 9.92 12.03 12.74
N ASN A 28 10.83 11.48 13.55
CA ASN A 28 12.18 12.03 13.72
C ASN A 28 13.31 11.01 13.50
N ASP A 29 13.02 9.71 13.50
CA ASP A 29 14.02 8.64 13.32
C ASP A 29 14.03 8.16 11.86
N ASP A 30 15.20 8.15 11.21
CA ASP A 30 15.37 7.70 9.82
C ASP A 30 14.88 6.27 9.56
N ASN A 31 14.86 5.42 10.60
CA ASN A 31 14.39 4.05 10.49
C ASN A 31 12.85 3.92 10.52
N PHE A 32 12.13 5.00 10.86
CA PHE A 32 10.67 4.97 11.04
C PHE A 32 9.93 6.12 10.36
N LYS A 33 10.57 7.28 10.15
CA LYS A 33 9.93 8.53 9.70
C LYS A 33 9.27 8.42 8.32
N ASP A 34 9.73 7.48 7.51
CA ASP A 34 9.25 7.26 6.15
C ASP A 34 8.11 6.24 6.09
N PHE A 35 7.54 5.82 7.24
CA PHE A 35 6.46 4.83 7.31
C PHE A 35 5.26 5.11 6.40
N ARG A 36 5.02 6.37 6.03
CA ARG A 36 3.95 6.72 5.10
C ARG A 36 4.27 6.29 3.67
N HIS A 37 5.53 6.35 3.24
CA HIS A 37 5.96 6.17 1.85
C HIS A 37 7.22 5.29 1.77
N SER A 38 7.29 4.23 2.57
CA SER A 38 8.39 3.27 2.58
C SER A 38 7.90 1.88 2.18
N PHE A 39 8.76 1.12 1.50
CA PHE A 39 8.44 -0.25 1.14
C PHE A 39 8.34 -1.16 2.39
N THR A 40 9.21 -0.95 3.37
CA THR A 40 9.37 -1.82 4.54
C THR A 40 8.96 -1.17 5.86
N GLN A 41 9.12 0.15 6.01
CA GLN A 41 8.68 0.85 7.23
C GLN A 41 7.15 0.94 7.25
N LYS A 42 6.58 0.90 8.45
CA LYS A 42 5.13 0.93 8.66
C LYS A 42 4.75 1.63 9.95
N ALA A 43 3.53 2.14 9.98
CA ALA A 43 2.93 2.68 11.19
C ALA A 43 2.85 1.60 12.29
N PRO A 44 2.77 1.98 13.58
CA PRO A 44 2.59 1.01 14.65
C PRO A 44 1.30 0.21 14.44
N ASP A 45 1.42 -1.12 14.50
CA ASP A 45 0.39 -2.12 14.17
C ASP A 45 -0.25 -1.97 12.78
N GLY A 46 0.41 -1.23 11.87
CA GLY A 46 -0.02 -1.02 10.49
C GLY A 46 0.62 -1.98 9.49
N GLU A 47 0.44 -1.64 8.22
CA GLU A 47 1.01 -2.36 7.07
C GLU A 47 2.10 -1.51 6.39
N SER A 48 3.17 -2.16 5.92
CA SER A 48 4.09 -1.59 4.92
C SER A 48 3.56 -1.85 3.50
N TYR A 49 4.21 -1.31 2.46
CA TYR A 49 3.86 -1.72 1.08
C TYR A 49 4.20 -3.21 0.84
N GLU A 50 5.24 -3.75 1.49
CA GLU A 50 5.57 -5.18 1.42
C GLU A 50 4.43 -6.05 1.96
N ASP A 51 3.85 -5.68 3.11
CA ASP A 51 2.70 -6.37 3.71
C ASP A 51 1.49 -6.36 2.75
N VAL A 52 1.21 -5.20 2.13
CA VAL A 52 0.12 -5.05 1.15
C VAL A 52 0.38 -5.87 -0.11
N LEU A 53 1.61 -5.85 -0.63
CA LEU A 53 1.99 -6.61 -1.81
C LEU A 53 1.86 -8.12 -1.57
N ALA A 54 2.22 -8.60 -0.38
CA ALA A 54 2.08 -10.01 -0.01
C ALA A 54 0.62 -10.49 -0.09
N ARG A 55 -0.34 -9.72 0.47
CA ARG A 55 -1.77 -10.08 0.35
C ARG A 55 -2.37 -9.86 -1.03
N VAL A 56 -1.82 -8.94 -1.83
CA VAL A 56 -2.18 -8.81 -3.25
C VAL A 56 -1.74 -10.05 -4.03
N ARG A 57 -0.51 -10.52 -3.82
CA ARG A 57 -0.03 -11.78 -4.41
C ARG A 57 -0.92 -12.95 -4.01
N GLN A 58 -1.23 -13.08 -2.72
CA GLN A 58 -2.12 -14.13 -2.23
C GLN A 58 -3.48 -14.11 -2.95
N PHE A 59 -4.08 -12.94 -3.14
CA PHE A 59 -5.34 -12.80 -3.88
C PHE A 59 -5.23 -13.32 -5.32
N PHE A 60 -4.17 -12.96 -6.05
CA PHE A 60 -3.95 -13.44 -7.43
C PHE A 60 -3.62 -14.93 -7.53
N GLU A 61 -3.02 -15.51 -6.50
CA GLU A 61 -2.67 -16.93 -6.50
C GLU A 61 -3.83 -17.83 -6.09
N GLN A 62 -4.69 -17.38 -5.17
CA GLN A 62 -5.68 -18.23 -4.50
C GLN A 62 -7.12 -17.94 -4.92
N GLU A 63 -7.46 -16.67 -5.16
CA GLU A 63 -8.86 -16.23 -5.36
C GLU A 63 -9.15 -15.79 -6.80
N PHE A 64 -8.10 -15.49 -7.58
CA PHE A 64 -8.25 -14.97 -8.92
C PHE A 64 -8.56 -16.08 -9.94
N ASP A 65 -9.73 -15.99 -10.56
CA ASP A 65 -10.17 -16.92 -11.60
C ASP A 65 -9.50 -16.60 -12.93
N LYS A 66 -8.50 -17.42 -13.29
CA LYS A 66 -7.73 -17.31 -14.53
C LYS A 66 -8.51 -17.70 -15.80
N SER A 67 -9.74 -18.21 -15.67
CA SER A 67 -10.60 -18.53 -16.83
C SER A 67 -11.32 -17.31 -17.40
N LEU A 68 -11.38 -16.21 -16.65
CA LEU A 68 -12.03 -14.98 -17.07
C LEU A 68 -11.19 -14.23 -18.11
N TYR A 69 -11.83 -13.82 -19.20
CA TYR A 69 -11.18 -13.06 -20.28
C TYR A 69 -10.88 -11.60 -19.89
N SER A 70 -11.73 -10.99 -19.07
CA SER A 70 -11.55 -9.62 -18.60
C SER A 70 -12.07 -9.47 -17.17
N ILE A 71 -11.36 -8.71 -16.36
CA ILE A 71 -11.68 -8.46 -14.95
C ILE A 71 -11.52 -6.97 -14.66
N ALA A 72 -12.46 -6.42 -13.90
CA ALA A 72 -12.34 -5.10 -13.33
C ALA A 72 -12.07 -5.21 -11.83
N ILE A 73 -10.98 -4.59 -11.35
CA ILE A 73 -10.63 -4.51 -9.93
C ILE A 73 -10.81 -3.08 -9.46
N VAL A 74 -11.67 -2.87 -8.45
CA VAL A 74 -11.88 -1.59 -7.79
C VAL A 74 -11.28 -1.68 -6.39
N ALA A 75 -10.31 -0.82 -6.10
CA ALA A 75 -9.56 -0.84 -4.85
C ALA A 75 -9.06 0.57 -4.48
N HIS A 76 -8.11 0.64 -3.56
CA HIS A 76 -7.56 1.87 -3.02
C HIS A 76 -6.16 2.16 -3.56
N GLN A 77 -5.64 3.36 -3.32
CA GLN A 77 -4.47 3.90 -4.01
C GLN A 77 -3.24 3.00 -3.85
N VAL A 78 -2.87 2.62 -2.62
CA VAL A 78 -1.68 1.79 -2.36
C VAL A 78 -1.88 0.39 -2.92
N VAL A 79 -3.09 -0.16 -2.79
CA VAL A 79 -3.44 -1.48 -3.31
C VAL A 79 -3.35 -1.54 -4.83
N ILE A 80 -3.87 -0.53 -5.53
CA ILE A 80 -3.78 -0.44 -6.99
C ILE A 80 -2.31 -0.34 -7.42
N GLY A 81 -1.50 0.45 -6.70
CA GLY A 81 -0.05 0.49 -6.91
C GLY A 81 0.59 -0.90 -6.80
N CYS A 82 0.28 -1.65 -5.75
CA CYS A 82 0.79 -3.01 -5.53
C CYS A 82 0.30 -4.00 -6.59
N ILE A 83 -0.97 -3.90 -7.02
CA ILE A 83 -1.52 -4.72 -8.11
C ILE A 83 -0.74 -4.47 -9.39
N VAL A 84 -0.60 -3.21 -9.80
CA VAL A 84 0.14 -2.83 -11.02
C VAL A 84 1.60 -3.29 -10.94
N GLY A 85 2.23 -3.19 -9.77
CA GLY A 85 3.56 -3.74 -9.53
C GLY A 85 3.64 -5.24 -9.75
N TYR A 86 2.70 -5.97 -9.16
CA TYR A 86 2.62 -7.43 -9.26
C TYR A 86 2.38 -7.92 -10.70
N VAL A 87 1.47 -7.28 -11.45
CA VAL A 87 1.12 -7.71 -12.81
C VAL A 87 2.08 -7.21 -13.89
N GLY A 88 2.67 -6.03 -13.69
CA GLY A 88 3.46 -5.33 -14.71
C GLY A 88 4.97 -5.54 -14.59
N ASP A 89 5.42 -6.49 -13.76
CA ASP A 89 6.84 -6.76 -13.48
C ASP A 89 7.59 -5.51 -12.96
N GLY A 90 6.87 -4.61 -12.27
CA GLY A 90 7.43 -3.37 -11.75
C GLY A 90 8.37 -3.64 -10.57
N THR A 91 9.45 -2.86 -10.46
CA THR A 91 10.35 -2.96 -9.29
C THR A 91 9.66 -2.44 -8.03
N LYS A 92 10.16 -2.83 -6.84
CA LYS A 92 9.61 -2.38 -5.54
C LYS A 92 9.52 -0.85 -5.45
N GLU A 93 10.52 -0.16 -5.99
CA GLU A 93 10.62 1.30 -6.04
C GLU A 93 9.53 1.89 -6.93
N GLN A 94 9.26 1.26 -8.08
CA GLN A 94 8.18 1.68 -8.97
C GLN A 94 6.80 1.51 -8.34
N VAL A 95 6.61 0.56 -7.42
CA VAL A 95 5.34 0.40 -6.70
C VAL A 95 5.08 1.54 -5.71
N VAL A 96 6.13 1.99 -5.02
CA VAL A 96 6.03 3.06 -4.01
C VAL A 96 5.83 4.42 -4.66
N ASP A 97 6.57 4.72 -5.74
CA ASP A 97 6.58 6.05 -6.36
C ASP A 97 5.46 6.26 -7.40
N LYS A 98 4.73 5.21 -7.79
CA LYS A 98 3.69 5.33 -8.80
C LYS A 98 2.50 6.10 -8.25
N LYS A 99 2.29 7.30 -8.79
CA LYS A 99 1.08 8.08 -8.55
C LYS A 99 -0.13 7.41 -9.22
N ILE A 100 -1.03 6.88 -8.39
CA ILE A 100 -2.35 6.41 -8.81
C ILE A 100 -3.34 7.57 -8.65
N GLU A 101 -4.00 7.94 -9.74
CA GLU A 101 -5.00 9.00 -9.78
C GLU A 101 -6.36 8.42 -9.38
N ASN A 102 -7.08 9.17 -8.54
CA ASN A 102 -8.43 8.79 -8.14
C ASN A 102 -9.38 8.77 -9.35
N CYS A 103 -10.23 7.74 -9.40
CA CYS A 103 -11.27 7.57 -10.42
C CYS A 103 -10.74 7.53 -11.88
N LYS A 104 -9.45 7.28 -12.08
CA LYS A 104 -8.86 7.05 -13.40
C LYS A 104 -8.74 5.54 -13.65
N PRO A 105 -9.31 4.99 -14.73
CA PRO A 105 -9.13 3.59 -15.06
C PRO A 105 -7.70 3.33 -15.54
N TYR A 106 -7.13 2.22 -15.09
CA TYR A 106 -5.85 1.70 -15.55
C TYR A 106 -6.09 0.39 -16.26
N TYR A 107 -5.64 0.28 -17.51
CA TYR A 107 -5.74 -0.92 -18.31
C TYR A 107 -4.38 -1.61 -18.37
N VAL A 108 -4.37 -2.92 -18.17
CA VAL A 108 -3.17 -3.76 -18.21
C VAL A 108 -3.49 -4.96 -19.09
N GLU A 109 -2.65 -5.20 -20.09
CA GLU A 109 -2.65 -6.43 -20.87
C GLU A 109 -1.60 -7.38 -20.28
N LEU A 110 -2.01 -8.64 -20.07
CA LEU A 110 -1.22 -9.71 -19.49
C LEU A 110 -0.92 -10.79 -20.53
#